data_AF-A0A800JGK6-F1
#
_entry.id   AF-A0A800JGK6-F1
#
_cell.length_a   1.000
_cell.length_b   1.000
_cell.length_c   1.000
_cell.angle_alpha   90.00
_cell.angle_beta   90.00
_cell.angle_gamma   90.00
#
_symmetry.space_group_name_H-M   'P 1'
#
loop_
_entity.id
_entity.type
_entity.pdbx_description
1 polymer ?
#
loop_
_entity_poly.entity_id
_entity_poly.type
_entity_poly.pdbx_seq_one_letter_code
_entity_poly.pdbx_strand_id
1 'polypeptide(L)'
;MKSISIIYTLILSSLCLQSADLVREVEFNDGTRLILTLKDQPFIFKSFLNNNQIENIKLNLSDTHELHFTTSQPVERLQQINILLEQLRDENFKQRENAAAQLGSISNGFQNILKTNIKNSLDPEVRWRLRKIISNLPPQNSLGFDQLRSKTKKLKGQIINFTSTTQYHGSEITLSRSSVKSIKEIPKIFNPSGYFIINEENSSEIPITNIKIDFNSSLEGKILRSGQNINKTYEGIGVSFMSLRPNSYLTVSPKEIEGIQQGNSATNHRPLFEGAISARFCNPDDPTENRAVSFIGLRVGLVKPGGTTLTAFDSNNHKVEASTIREGNQFIGILSKTPITRFTINANSDIDTTFSFDDLIFTDLQNLNEANGALLTLKNGDRISCERFIFPEQFNRKEQNLIALPSTKSLGKLNIKMNSILSIHNSELKDPDQNLIPHLWCLLNDGSILKVKYTPEISPRTYLGNFPLLELKLNALWASGKKLNAHNNALTVPNNGAAILIRKDPVYVESFTINNDSFEGTRKDSSQVKYVFSRMPSIWFNKKSDQYQSNISLTLVDGQKIHCSKQSLFSIVKITETHVILQIANGKEFSVPFDEIHSMDF
;
A
#
# COMPACT_ATOMS: atom_id res chain seq x y z
N MET A 1 -50.58 -54.11 3.77
CA MET A 1 -49.50 -53.46 3.00
C MET A 1 -49.21 -52.10 3.62
N LYS A 2 -48.28 -52.08 4.58
CA LYS A 2 -47.62 -50.88 5.09
C LYS A 2 -46.37 -50.67 4.24
N SER A 3 -46.01 -49.41 3.97
CA SER A 3 -44.72 -48.93 3.39
C SER A 3 -44.81 -48.18 2.05
N ILE A 4 -45.66 -47.15 1.95
CA ILE A 4 -45.48 -46.07 0.96
C ILE A 4 -45.73 -44.69 1.62
N SER A 5 -45.27 -44.52 2.86
CA SER A 5 -45.43 -43.25 3.60
C SER A 5 -44.12 -42.70 4.17
N ILE A 6 -42.97 -43.31 3.85
CA ILE A 6 -41.65 -42.90 4.37
C ILE A 6 -40.80 -42.17 3.31
N ILE A 7 -41.16 -42.24 2.02
CA ILE A 7 -40.35 -41.61 0.96
C ILE A 7 -40.70 -40.12 0.75
N TYR A 8 -41.92 -39.68 1.11
CA TYR A 8 -42.28 -38.25 0.98
C TYR A 8 -41.72 -37.37 2.11
N THR A 9 -41.38 -37.94 3.26
CA THR A 9 -40.80 -37.20 4.40
C THR A 9 -39.28 -37.05 4.33
N LEU A 10 -38.61 -37.77 3.41
CA LEU A 10 -37.14 -37.72 3.23
C LEU A 10 -36.68 -36.92 2.01
N ILE A 11 -37.60 -36.46 1.16
CA ILE A 11 -37.29 -35.58 0.01
C ILE A 11 -37.62 -34.10 0.31
N LEU A 12 -38.32 -33.81 1.41
CA LEU A 12 -38.59 -32.43 1.87
C LEU A 12 -37.54 -31.84 2.82
N SER A 13 -36.49 -32.59 3.19
CA SER A 13 -35.36 -32.09 4.00
C SER A 13 -34.12 -31.71 3.18
N SER A 14 -34.14 -31.87 1.85
CA SER A 14 -33.03 -31.53 0.95
C SER A 14 -33.28 -30.33 0.03
N LEU A 15 -34.42 -29.65 0.16
CA LEU A 15 -34.55 -28.24 -0.23
C LEU A 15 -33.79 -27.34 0.76
N CYS A 16 -32.51 -27.64 0.94
CA CYS A 16 -31.55 -26.61 1.31
C CYS A 16 -31.64 -25.61 0.15
N LEU A 17 -32.24 -24.45 0.40
CA LEU A 17 -32.01 -23.29 -0.45
C LEU A 17 -30.50 -23.26 -0.69
N GLN A 18 -30.06 -23.51 -1.92
CA GLN A 18 -28.72 -23.15 -2.35
C GLN A 18 -28.69 -21.62 -2.24
N SER A 19 -28.35 -21.14 -1.05
CA SER A 19 -27.97 -19.75 -0.83
C SER A 19 -26.94 -19.43 -1.88
N ALA A 20 -27.21 -18.46 -2.75
CA ALA A 20 -26.31 -18.12 -3.83
C ALA A 20 -24.91 -17.86 -3.24
N ASP A 21 -23.92 -18.56 -3.77
CA ASP A 21 -22.52 -18.40 -3.41
C ASP A 21 -22.05 -17.04 -3.95
N LEU A 22 -21.65 -16.14 -3.04
CA LEU A 22 -21.23 -14.79 -3.35
C LEU A 22 -19.71 -14.69 -3.25
N VAL A 23 -19.04 -14.40 -4.36
CA VAL A 23 -17.62 -14.10 -4.35
C VAL A 23 -17.40 -12.69 -3.81
N ARG A 24 -16.62 -12.58 -2.75
CA ARG A 24 -16.35 -11.33 -2.02
C ARG A 24 -14.87 -11.22 -1.72
N GLU A 25 -14.38 -9.99 -1.70
CA GLU A 25 -13.09 -9.66 -1.12
C GLU A 25 -13.26 -9.36 0.36
N VAL A 26 -12.45 -9.98 1.21
CA VAL A 26 -12.51 -9.85 2.66
C VAL A 26 -11.16 -9.38 3.16
N GLU A 27 -11.14 -8.22 3.81
CA GLU A 27 -9.97 -7.64 4.47
C GLU A 27 -10.09 -7.86 5.99
N PHE A 28 -9.06 -8.40 6.62
CA PHE A 28 -8.97 -8.64 8.05
C PHE A 28 -8.24 -7.49 8.74
N ASN A 29 -8.41 -7.39 10.06
CA ASN A 29 -7.78 -6.36 10.88
C ASN A 29 -6.24 -6.46 10.93
N ASP A 30 -5.64 -7.58 10.53
CA ASP A 30 -4.20 -7.81 10.49
C ASP A 30 -3.54 -7.51 9.13
N GLY A 31 -4.30 -6.98 8.17
CA GLY A 31 -3.83 -6.70 6.81
C GLY A 31 -4.01 -7.86 5.83
N THR A 32 -4.47 -9.03 6.28
CA THR A 32 -4.82 -10.15 5.39
C THR A 32 -5.99 -9.78 4.48
N ARG A 33 -5.87 -10.08 3.18
CA ARG A 33 -6.90 -9.84 2.15
C ARG A 33 -7.11 -11.10 1.33
N LEU A 34 -8.33 -11.64 1.37
CA LEU A 34 -8.70 -12.89 0.71
C LEU A 34 -9.89 -12.71 -0.24
N ILE A 35 -9.87 -13.43 -1.35
CA ILE A 35 -11.05 -13.65 -2.19
C ILE A 35 -11.76 -14.92 -1.70
N LEU A 36 -12.95 -14.74 -1.12
CA LEU A 36 -13.73 -15.81 -0.51
C LEU A 36 -15.10 -15.96 -1.17
N THR A 37 -15.57 -17.20 -1.22
CA THR A 37 -16.97 -17.50 -1.54
C THR A 37 -17.76 -17.56 -0.24
N LEU A 38 -18.70 -16.63 -0.06
CA LEU A 38 -19.53 -16.50 1.13
C LEU A 38 -20.98 -16.86 0.80
N LYS A 39 -21.66 -17.50 1.75
CA LYS A 39 -23.10 -17.74 1.61
C LYS A 39 -23.85 -16.43 1.77
N ASP A 40 -24.92 -16.27 0.98
CA ASP A 40 -25.85 -15.19 1.22
C ASP A 40 -26.58 -15.40 2.56
N GLN A 41 -26.37 -14.48 3.49
CA GLN A 41 -26.89 -14.57 4.85
C GLN A 41 -27.48 -13.23 5.32
N PRO A 42 -28.59 -13.26 6.08
CA PRO A 42 -29.18 -12.06 6.64
C PRO A 42 -28.35 -11.54 7.83
N PHE A 43 -28.27 -10.24 7.97
CA PHE A 43 -27.73 -9.56 9.15
C PHE A 43 -28.57 -8.32 9.49
N ILE A 44 -28.41 -7.81 10.72
CA ILE A 44 -29.13 -6.64 11.20
C ILE A 44 -28.18 -5.44 11.20
N PHE A 45 -28.60 -4.35 10.57
CA PHE A 45 -27.90 -3.07 10.59
C PHE A 45 -28.70 -2.05 11.40
N LYS A 46 -28.15 -1.61 12.53
CA LYS A 46 -28.67 -0.46 13.29
C LYS A 46 -28.21 0.83 12.63
N SER A 47 -29.05 1.43 11.80
CA SER A 47 -28.79 2.70 11.14
C SER A 47 -29.01 3.85 12.10
N PHE A 48 -28.07 4.80 12.15
CA PHE A 48 -28.22 6.04 12.91
C PHE A 48 -28.67 7.17 11.98
N LEU A 49 -29.80 7.78 12.32
CA LEU A 49 -30.32 8.96 11.63
C LEU A 49 -29.87 10.23 12.37
N ASN A 50 -29.86 11.37 11.66
CA ASN A 50 -29.33 12.67 12.13
C ASN A 50 -30.00 13.23 13.41
N ASN A 51 -31.06 12.59 13.91
CA ASN A 51 -31.85 12.96 15.08
C ASN A 51 -31.70 11.98 16.26
N ASN A 52 -30.59 11.23 16.32
CA ASN A 52 -30.35 10.17 17.31
C ASN A 52 -31.36 9.00 17.27
N GLN A 53 -32.22 8.92 16.25
CA GLN A 53 -33.08 7.75 16.05
C GLN A 53 -32.26 6.59 15.48
N ILE A 54 -32.56 5.39 15.99
CA ILE A 54 -31.94 4.13 15.58
C ILE A 54 -32.99 3.31 14.85
N GLU A 55 -32.73 2.99 13.60
CA GLU A 55 -33.58 2.10 12.80
C GLU A 55 -32.89 0.75 12.60
N ASN A 56 -33.62 -0.35 12.85
CA ASN A 56 -33.11 -1.69 12.55
C ASN A 56 -33.48 -2.06 11.11
N ILE A 57 -32.47 -2.22 10.26
CA ILE A 57 -32.65 -2.63 8.87
C ILE A 57 -32.13 -4.06 8.72
N LYS A 58 -32.98 -4.98 8.30
CA LYS A 58 -32.58 -6.34 7.94
C LYS A 58 -32.11 -6.37 6.50
N LEU A 59 -30.90 -6.82 6.25
CA LEU A 59 -30.27 -6.88 4.92
C LEU A 59 -29.64 -8.24 4.70
N ASN A 60 -29.51 -8.65 3.45
CA ASN A 60 -28.70 -9.80 3.05
C ASN A 60 -27.36 -9.35 2.47
N LEU A 61 -26.36 -10.24 2.47
CA LEU A 61 -25.05 -9.94 1.89
C LEU A 61 -25.12 -9.70 0.38
N SER A 62 -26.08 -10.34 -0.31
CA SER A 62 -26.38 -10.12 -1.73
C SER A 62 -26.90 -8.72 -2.04
N ASP A 63 -27.46 -8.01 -1.06
CA ASP A 63 -27.96 -6.63 -1.19
C ASP A 63 -26.89 -5.57 -0.92
N THR A 64 -25.68 -6.00 -0.60
CA THR A 64 -24.55 -5.14 -0.23
C THR A 64 -23.43 -5.16 -1.26
N HIS A 65 -22.91 -3.98 -1.57
CA HIS A 65 -21.68 -3.81 -2.32
C HIS A 65 -20.46 -3.77 -1.39
N GLU A 66 -20.61 -3.15 -0.21
CA GLU A 66 -19.48 -2.94 0.69
C GLU A 66 -19.95 -2.88 2.15
N LEU A 67 -19.24 -3.59 3.02
CA LEU A 67 -19.32 -3.55 4.47
C LEU A 67 -17.98 -3.09 5.02
N HIS A 68 -17.98 -2.15 5.95
CA HIS A 68 -16.79 -1.79 6.71
C HIS A 68 -17.11 -1.78 8.20
N PHE A 69 -16.35 -2.57 8.95
CA PHE A 69 -16.49 -2.72 10.38
C PHE A 69 -15.51 -1.80 11.10
N THR A 70 -15.98 -1.18 12.17
CA THR A 70 -15.12 -0.48 13.12
C THR A 70 -14.66 -1.45 14.21
N THR A 71 -13.43 -1.26 14.70
CA THR A 71 -12.82 -2.13 15.74
C THR A 71 -13.59 -2.09 17.06
N SER A 72 -14.22 -0.97 17.38
CA SER A 72 -15.06 -0.80 18.56
C SER A 72 -16.55 -1.04 18.28
N GLN A 73 -17.37 -1.21 19.31
CA GLN A 73 -18.83 -1.22 19.20
C GLN A 73 -19.41 0.21 19.16
N PRO A 74 -19.96 0.70 18.03
CA PRO A 74 -20.40 2.08 17.89
C PRO A 74 -21.56 2.45 18.80
N VAL A 75 -22.54 1.57 19.00
CA VAL A 75 -23.71 1.83 19.86
C VAL A 75 -23.26 2.04 21.31
N GLU A 76 -22.44 1.13 21.85
CA GLU A 76 -21.99 1.21 23.23
C GLU A 76 -21.16 2.49 23.47
N ARG A 77 -20.23 2.80 22.55
CA ARG A 77 -19.45 4.05 22.61
C ARG A 77 -20.34 5.28 22.51
N LEU A 78 -21.31 5.29 21.60
CA LEU A 78 -22.23 6.43 21.45
C LEU A 78 -23.11 6.64 22.69
N GLN A 79 -23.61 5.55 23.29
CA GLN A 79 -24.36 5.62 24.54
C GLN A 79 -23.52 6.20 25.67
N GLN A 80 -22.27 5.76 25.80
CA GLN A 80 -21.32 6.34 26.76
C GLN A 80 -21.08 7.82 26.47
N ILE A 81 -20.83 8.21 25.21
CA ILE A 81 -20.66 9.62 24.83
C ILE A 81 -21.87 10.45 25.23
N ASN A 82 -23.09 9.97 24.98
CA ASN A 82 -24.31 10.69 25.36
C ASN A 82 -24.45 10.84 26.89
N ILE A 83 -24.12 9.80 27.66
CA ILE A 83 -24.09 9.89 29.13
C ILE A 83 -23.08 10.94 29.60
N LEU A 84 -21.86 10.95 29.03
CA LEU A 84 -20.83 11.92 29.39
C LEU A 84 -21.19 13.35 28.95
N LEU A 85 -21.90 13.52 27.84
CA LEU A 85 -22.41 14.81 27.39
C LEU A 85 -23.47 15.38 28.35
N GLU A 86 -24.30 14.53 28.95
CA GLU A 86 -25.21 14.95 30.02
C GLU A 86 -24.45 15.24 31.33
N GLN A 87 -23.45 14.42 31.70
CA GLN A 87 -22.59 14.68 32.88
C GLN A 87 -21.75 15.96 32.75
N LEU A 88 -21.44 16.41 31.53
CA LEU A 88 -20.83 17.72 31.31
C LEU A 88 -21.71 18.88 31.77
N ARG A 89 -23.02 18.67 31.92
CA ARG A 89 -23.99 19.65 32.42
C ARG A 89 -24.30 19.48 33.91
N ASP A 90 -23.63 18.56 34.59
CA ASP A 90 -23.84 18.31 36.02
C ASP A 90 -23.42 19.52 36.86
N GLU A 91 -24.09 19.77 37.98
CA GLU A 91 -23.77 20.89 38.88
C GLU A 91 -22.40 20.72 39.55
N ASN A 92 -21.95 19.48 39.75
CA ASN A 92 -20.68 19.16 40.39
C ASN A 92 -19.50 19.31 39.42
N PHE A 93 -18.60 20.25 39.74
CA PHE A 93 -17.39 20.52 38.96
C PHE A 93 -16.53 19.26 38.71
N LYS A 94 -16.37 18.39 39.70
CA LYS A 94 -15.53 17.18 39.58
C LYS A 94 -16.14 16.17 38.60
N GLN A 95 -17.47 16.09 38.54
CA GLN A 95 -18.15 15.26 37.55
C GLN A 95 -17.96 15.81 36.13
N ARG A 96 -18.11 17.13 35.95
CA ARG A 96 -17.85 17.79 34.66
C ARG A 96 -16.41 17.59 34.18
N GLU A 97 -15.44 17.69 35.08
CA GLU A 97 -14.03 17.50 34.77
C GLU A 97 -13.73 16.05 34.35
N ASN A 98 -14.22 15.07 35.10
CA ASN A 98 -14.10 13.66 34.75
C ASN A 98 -14.76 13.33 33.41
N ALA A 99 -15.98 13.85 33.17
CA ALA A 99 -16.70 13.66 31.92
C ALA A 99 -15.94 14.25 30.73
N ALA A 100 -15.34 15.44 30.89
CA ALA A 100 -14.51 16.05 29.86
C ALA A 100 -13.27 15.21 29.51
N ALA A 101 -12.58 14.68 30.52
CA ALA A 101 -11.41 13.83 30.33
C ALA A 101 -11.79 12.52 29.62
N GLN A 102 -12.87 11.87 30.05
CA GLN A 102 -13.36 10.63 29.43
C GLN A 102 -13.83 10.86 27.99
N LEU A 103 -14.54 11.96 27.72
CA LEU A 103 -14.91 12.35 26.35
C LEU A 103 -13.69 12.53 25.46
N GLY A 104 -12.60 13.12 25.98
CA GLY A 104 -11.33 13.24 25.25
C GLY A 104 -10.77 11.89 24.80
N SER A 105 -10.98 10.83 25.58
CA SER A 105 -10.48 9.48 25.25
C SER A 105 -11.39 8.70 24.29
N ILE A 106 -12.72 8.83 24.40
CA ILE A 106 -13.66 7.98 23.66
C ILE A 106 -14.32 8.63 22.45
N SER A 107 -14.18 9.95 22.26
CA SER A 107 -14.92 10.69 21.22
C SER A 107 -14.26 10.68 19.85
N ASN A 108 -13.10 10.04 19.68
CA ASN A 108 -12.46 9.91 18.37
C ASN A 108 -13.40 9.18 17.39
N GLY A 109 -13.65 9.79 16.22
CA GLY A 109 -14.60 9.31 15.22
C GLY A 109 -16.04 9.83 15.39
N PHE A 110 -16.34 10.55 16.48
CA PHE A 110 -17.65 11.15 16.78
C PHE A 110 -17.59 12.69 16.90
N GLN A 111 -16.55 13.35 16.35
CA GLN A 111 -16.37 14.80 16.48
C GLN A 111 -17.61 15.59 16.00
N ASN A 112 -18.35 15.12 14.99
CA ASN A 112 -19.58 15.78 14.52
C ASN A 112 -20.68 15.82 15.59
N ILE A 113 -20.83 14.79 16.43
CA ILE A 113 -21.79 14.80 17.53
C ILE A 113 -21.39 15.85 18.57
N LEU A 114 -20.10 15.97 18.87
CA LEU A 114 -19.59 17.03 19.75
C LEU A 114 -19.85 18.42 19.14
N LYS A 115 -19.60 18.61 17.83
CA LYS A 115 -19.88 19.87 17.10
C LYS A 115 -21.36 20.25 17.14
N THR A 116 -22.26 19.28 16.94
CA THR A 116 -23.72 19.51 17.05
C THR A 116 -24.10 19.92 18.46
N ASN A 117 -23.55 19.26 19.49
CA ASN A 117 -23.77 19.64 20.88
C ASN A 117 -23.21 21.04 21.21
N ILE A 118 -22.09 21.46 20.62
CA ILE A 118 -21.58 22.85 20.75
C ILE A 118 -22.56 23.85 20.13
N LYS A 119 -23.20 23.52 19.01
CA LYS A 119 -24.19 24.41 18.37
C LYS A 119 -25.47 24.51 19.18
N ASN A 120 -25.92 23.39 19.76
CA ASN A 120 -27.20 23.30 20.46
C ASN A 120 -27.13 23.64 21.95
N SER A 121 -25.95 23.60 22.58
CA SER A 121 -25.79 23.94 23.99
C SER A 121 -25.86 25.45 24.23
N LEU A 122 -26.65 25.84 25.22
CA LEU A 122 -26.73 27.22 25.71
C LEU A 122 -25.66 27.55 26.76
N ASP A 123 -25.06 26.54 27.39
CA ASP A 123 -24.07 26.70 28.45
C ASP A 123 -22.66 27.05 27.87
N PRO A 124 -22.11 28.23 28.18
CA PRO A 124 -20.78 28.64 27.71
C PRO A 124 -19.63 27.74 28.19
N GLU A 125 -19.70 27.20 29.42
CA GLU A 125 -18.66 26.31 29.98
C GLU A 125 -18.63 25.00 29.20
N VAL A 126 -19.80 24.40 28.96
CA VAL A 126 -19.93 23.17 28.16
C VAL A 126 -19.39 23.39 26.75
N ARG A 127 -19.73 24.51 26.10
CA ARG A 127 -19.21 24.84 24.76
C ARG A 127 -17.69 24.99 24.76
N TRP A 128 -17.13 25.63 25.78
CA TRP A 128 -15.68 25.79 25.92
C TRP A 128 -14.98 24.43 26.11
N ARG A 129 -15.48 23.58 27.01
CA ARG A 129 -14.92 22.23 27.26
C ARG A 129 -14.96 21.36 26.00
N LEU A 130 -16.10 21.34 25.30
CA LEU A 130 -16.24 20.58 24.06
C LEU A 130 -15.30 21.09 22.95
N ARG A 131 -15.10 22.40 22.82
CA ARG A 131 -14.10 22.96 21.88
C ARG A 131 -12.69 22.52 22.24
N LYS A 132 -12.32 22.55 23.52
CA LYS A 132 -11.02 22.09 24.03
C LYS A 132 -10.80 20.59 23.79
N ILE A 133 -11.84 19.77 23.94
CA ILE A 133 -11.80 18.34 23.61
C ILE A 133 -11.54 18.16 22.13
N ILE A 134 -12.32 18.82 21.26
CA ILE A 134 -12.16 18.72 19.80
C ILE A 134 -10.76 19.16 19.35
N SER A 135 -10.20 20.22 19.94
CA SER A 135 -8.85 20.67 19.57
C SER A 135 -7.74 19.69 19.96
N ASN A 136 -7.99 18.81 20.94
CA ASN A 136 -7.04 17.83 21.42
C ASN A 136 -7.25 16.44 20.79
N LEU A 137 -8.39 16.22 20.13
CA LEU A 137 -8.64 14.99 19.38
C LEU A 137 -7.83 15.02 18.08
N PRO A 138 -7.36 13.86 17.59
CA PRO A 138 -6.76 13.79 16.26
C PRO A 138 -7.79 14.24 15.21
N PRO A 139 -7.33 14.69 14.02
CA PRO A 139 -8.20 14.90 12.87
C PRO A 139 -9.12 13.68 12.68
N GLN A 140 -10.37 13.92 12.28
CA GLN A 140 -11.38 12.86 12.19
C GLN A 140 -11.06 11.92 11.02
N ASN A 141 -10.14 10.99 11.25
CA ASN A 141 -9.67 10.01 10.27
C ASN A 141 -10.36 8.66 10.53
N SER A 142 -10.69 8.35 11.78
CA SER A 142 -11.37 7.11 12.15
C SER A 142 -12.88 7.21 11.96
N LEU A 143 -13.47 6.17 11.37
CA LEU A 143 -14.92 6.01 11.32
C LEU A 143 -15.43 5.64 12.72
N GLY A 144 -16.25 6.50 13.34
CA GLY A 144 -16.89 6.18 14.62
C GLY A 144 -18.01 5.13 14.50
N PHE A 145 -18.51 4.91 13.28
CA PHE A 145 -19.59 3.99 12.95
C PHE A 145 -19.16 3.01 11.88
N ASP A 146 -19.79 1.84 11.85
CA ASP A 146 -19.71 0.99 10.67
C ASP A 146 -20.33 1.68 9.48
N GLN A 147 -19.86 1.30 8.30
CA GLN A 147 -20.39 1.78 7.05
C GLN A 147 -20.88 0.62 6.21
N LEU A 148 -22.00 0.86 5.53
CA LEU A 148 -22.59 -0.08 4.61
C LEU A 148 -22.97 0.66 3.32
N ARG A 149 -22.60 0.10 2.19
CA ARG A 149 -23.16 0.43 0.88
C ARG A 149 -24.08 -0.70 0.45
N SER A 150 -25.39 -0.43 0.47
CA SER A 150 -26.34 -1.27 -0.24
C SER A 150 -26.35 -0.90 -1.73
N LYS A 151 -27.06 -1.68 -2.54
CA LYS A 151 -27.35 -1.35 -3.94
C LYS A 151 -28.08 0.00 -4.14
N THR A 152 -28.67 0.55 -3.08
CA THR A 152 -29.54 1.74 -3.17
C THR A 152 -29.06 2.93 -2.35
N LYS A 153 -28.32 2.71 -1.26
CA LYS A 153 -27.94 3.78 -0.32
C LYS A 153 -26.66 3.48 0.44
N LYS A 154 -25.99 4.54 0.89
CA LYS A 154 -24.91 4.49 1.88
C LYS A 154 -25.50 4.73 3.27
N LEU A 155 -25.17 3.87 4.23
CA LEU A 155 -25.67 3.92 5.60
C LEU A 155 -24.50 3.94 6.60
N LYS A 156 -24.71 4.60 7.74
CA LYS A 156 -23.79 4.64 8.88
C LYS A 156 -24.50 4.07 10.11
N GLY A 157 -23.84 3.18 10.85
CA GLY A 157 -24.55 2.31 11.78
C GLY A 157 -23.69 1.42 12.64
N GLN A 158 -24.34 0.39 13.19
CA GLN A 158 -23.69 -0.80 13.72
C GLN A 158 -24.25 -2.06 13.06
N ILE A 159 -23.38 -2.91 12.55
CA ILE A 159 -23.69 -4.26 12.10
C ILE A 159 -23.75 -5.18 13.33
N ILE A 160 -24.84 -5.91 13.48
CA ILE A 160 -25.13 -6.80 14.61
C ILE A 160 -25.19 -8.25 14.15
N ASN A 161 -24.60 -9.14 14.96
CA ASN A 161 -24.63 -10.59 14.78
C ASN A 161 -24.12 -11.05 13.40
N PHE A 162 -23.11 -10.36 12.85
CA PHE A 162 -22.46 -10.82 11.63
C PHE A 162 -21.47 -11.93 11.97
N THR A 163 -21.85 -13.15 11.59
CA THR A 163 -20.99 -14.35 11.63
C THR A 163 -21.15 -15.09 10.33
N SER A 164 -20.07 -15.39 9.62
CA SER A 164 -20.08 -16.22 8.41
C SER A 164 -19.01 -17.28 8.50
N THR A 165 -19.23 -18.46 7.94
CA THR A 165 -18.21 -19.50 7.85
C THR A 165 -17.97 -19.89 6.39
N THR A 166 -16.71 -20.12 6.03
CA THR A 166 -16.31 -20.58 4.69
C THR A 166 -15.05 -21.43 4.76
N GLN A 167 -14.78 -22.21 3.71
CA GLN A 167 -13.59 -23.05 3.61
C GLN A 167 -12.54 -22.37 2.74
N TYR A 168 -11.29 -22.35 3.20
CA TYR A 168 -10.17 -21.78 2.45
C TYR A 168 -8.89 -22.56 2.75
N HIS A 169 -8.24 -23.06 1.69
CA HIS A 169 -6.98 -23.82 1.79
C HIS A 169 -6.96 -24.91 2.89
N GLY A 170 -8.07 -25.63 3.02
CA GLY A 170 -8.23 -26.74 3.95
C GLY A 170 -8.56 -26.36 5.40
N SER A 171 -8.89 -25.09 5.67
CA SER A 171 -9.36 -24.62 6.97
C SER A 171 -10.72 -23.94 6.88
N GLU A 172 -11.52 -24.16 7.94
CA GLU A 172 -12.75 -23.41 8.16
C GLU A 172 -12.42 -22.03 8.74
N ILE A 173 -12.75 -20.99 8.00
CA ILE A 173 -12.61 -19.60 8.44
C ILE A 173 -13.94 -19.14 9.01
N THR A 174 -13.88 -18.57 10.23
CA THR A 174 -15.03 -17.85 10.81
C THR A 174 -14.82 -16.34 10.68
N LEU A 175 -15.67 -15.70 9.89
CA LEU A 175 -15.73 -14.25 9.72
C LEU A 175 -16.61 -13.66 10.82
N SER A 176 -16.07 -12.69 11.54
CA SER A 176 -16.81 -11.92 12.54
C SER A 176 -16.40 -10.46 12.48
N ARG A 177 -17.19 -9.59 13.09
CA ARG A 177 -16.84 -8.17 13.28
C ARG A 177 -15.45 -7.99 13.91
N SER A 178 -15.07 -8.86 14.84
CA SER A 178 -13.81 -8.71 15.60
C SER A 178 -12.56 -9.02 14.78
N SER A 179 -12.70 -9.85 13.73
CA SER A 179 -11.59 -10.27 12.88
C SER A 179 -11.55 -9.56 11.53
N VAL A 180 -12.73 -9.17 11.01
CA VAL A 180 -12.88 -8.60 9.67
C VAL A 180 -12.96 -7.08 9.74
N LYS A 181 -12.16 -6.42 8.91
CA LYS A 181 -12.16 -4.97 8.69
C LYS A 181 -13.18 -4.59 7.63
N SER A 182 -13.19 -5.27 6.49
CA SER A 182 -14.12 -4.98 5.40
C SER A 182 -14.50 -6.19 4.56
N ILE A 183 -15.68 -6.15 3.95
CA ILE A 183 -16.16 -7.13 2.97
C ILE A 183 -16.70 -6.37 1.77
N LYS A 184 -16.18 -6.66 0.58
CA LYS A 184 -16.51 -5.93 -0.65
C LYS A 184 -16.90 -6.87 -1.75
N GLU A 185 -17.84 -6.44 -2.58
CA GLU A 185 -18.08 -7.06 -3.88
C GLU A 185 -16.85 -6.85 -4.78
N ILE A 186 -16.47 -7.89 -5.50
CA ILE A 186 -15.35 -7.80 -6.43
C ILE A 186 -15.84 -7.06 -7.68
N PRO A 187 -15.19 -5.96 -8.09
CA PRO A 187 -15.50 -5.27 -9.33
C PRO A 187 -15.48 -6.25 -10.51
N LYS A 188 -16.55 -6.26 -11.32
CA LYS A 188 -16.71 -7.23 -12.41
C LYS A 188 -15.68 -7.07 -13.53
N ILE A 189 -14.96 -5.95 -13.59
CA ILE A 189 -14.01 -5.63 -14.64
C ILE A 189 -12.81 -4.91 -14.01
N PHE A 190 -11.74 -5.65 -13.68
CA PHE A 190 -10.42 -5.04 -13.65
C PHE A 190 -9.79 -5.23 -15.03
N ASN A 191 -9.09 -4.20 -15.53
CA ASN A 191 -8.22 -4.39 -16.67
C ASN A 191 -7.15 -5.45 -16.33
N PRO A 192 -6.55 -6.15 -17.32
CA PRO A 192 -5.50 -7.16 -17.08
C PRO A 192 -4.34 -6.62 -16.21
N SER A 193 -4.12 -5.32 -16.25
CA SER A 193 -3.13 -4.58 -15.49
C SER A 193 -3.52 -4.25 -14.03
N GLY A 194 -4.69 -4.69 -13.55
CA GLY A 194 -5.07 -4.61 -12.13
C GLY A 194 -5.60 -3.25 -11.64
N TYR A 195 -6.02 -2.36 -12.55
CA TYR A 195 -6.61 -1.06 -12.21
C TYR A 195 -7.98 -0.85 -12.87
N PHE A 196 -8.74 0.12 -12.34
CA PHE A 196 -10.04 0.55 -12.85
C PHE A 196 -10.14 2.09 -12.80
N ILE A 197 -10.57 2.70 -13.90
CA ILE A 197 -10.73 4.16 -14.02
C ILE A 197 -12.19 4.54 -13.74
N ILE A 198 -12.38 5.51 -12.86
CA ILE A 198 -13.70 5.99 -12.43
C ILE A 198 -13.89 7.44 -12.89
N ASN A 199 -14.93 7.69 -13.68
CA ASN A 199 -15.23 9.02 -14.22
C ASN A 199 -16.41 9.73 -13.52
N GLU A 200 -17.01 9.09 -12.51
CA GLU A 200 -18.18 9.60 -11.79
C GLU A 200 -17.96 9.48 -10.27
N GLU A 201 -18.10 10.60 -9.56
CA GLU A 201 -17.92 10.67 -8.10
C GLU A 201 -18.96 9.85 -7.33
N ASN A 202 -20.12 9.58 -7.93
CA ASN A 202 -21.18 8.76 -7.31
C ASN A 202 -21.05 7.26 -7.64
N SER A 203 -19.97 6.85 -8.32
CA SER A 203 -19.75 5.45 -8.68
C SER A 203 -19.74 4.52 -7.47
N SER A 204 -20.34 3.34 -7.62
CA SER A 204 -20.30 2.26 -6.63
C SER A 204 -18.89 1.74 -6.36
N GLU A 205 -17.95 2.01 -7.26
CA GLU A 205 -16.55 1.54 -7.20
C GLU A 205 -15.67 2.40 -6.29
N ILE A 206 -16.07 3.65 -5.99
CA ILE A 206 -15.33 4.50 -5.04
C ILE A 206 -15.54 3.96 -3.63
N PRO A 207 -14.51 3.55 -2.87
CA PRO A 207 -14.70 2.93 -1.55
C PRO A 207 -15.49 3.81 -0.57
N ILE A 208 -16.31 3.22 0.32
CA ILE A 208 -17.06 3.98 1.35
C ILE A 208 -16.15 4.63 2.38
N THR A 209 -15.03 3.99 2.71
CA THR A 209 -14.05 4.49 3.69
C THR A 209 -13.04 5.38 3.00
N ASN A 210 -13.52 6.57 2.63
CA ASN A 210 -12.70 7.58 1.99
C ASN A 210 -12.54 8.83 2.85
N ILE A 211 -11.37 9.44 2.68
CA ILE A 211 -11.05 10.78 3.15
C ILE A 211 -11.30 11.71 1.97
N LYS A 212 -12.10 12.76 2.19
CA LYS A 212 -12.40 13.79 1.20
C LYS A 212 -11.84 15.13 1.66
N ILE A 213 -11.09 15.80 0.79
CA ILE A 213 -10.57 17.16 0.98
C ILE A 213 -11.25 18.08 -0.02
N ASP A 214 -12.00 19.05 0.50
CA ASP A 214 -12.78 20.04 -0.27
C ASP A 214 -12.08 21.41 -0.36
N PHE A 215 -10.86 21.51 0.17
CA PHE A 215 -10.01 22.72 0.22
C PHE A 215 -10.66 24.01 0.78
N ASN A 216 -11.83 23.91 1.43
CA ASN A 216 -12.52 25.06 2.03
C ASN A 216 -11.96 25.39 3.41
N SER A 217 -11.53 24.37 4.15
CA SER A 217 -10.99 24.51 5.49
C SER A 217 -9.76 23.64 5.72
N SER A 218 -8.89 24.09 6.63
CA SER A 218 -7.80 23.28 7.18
C SER A 218 -8.36 22.14 8.05
N LEU A 219 -7.51 21.20 8.44
CA LEU A 219 -7.85 20.12 9.39
C LEU A 219 -8.43 20.62 10.72
N GLU A 220 -8.01 21.81 11.17
CA GLU A 220 -8.47 22.47 12.40
C GLU A 220 -9.82 23.20 12.23
N GLY A 221 -10.42 23.17 11.03
CA GLY A 221 -11.66 23.86 10.70
C GLY A 221 -11.52 25.37 10.43
N LYS A 222 -10.28 25.90 10.36
CA LYS A 222 -10.04 27.28 9.90
C LYS A 222 -10.30 27.39 8.40
N ILE A 223 -11.02 28.42 7.99
CA ILE A 223 -11.27 28.74 6.57
C ILE A 223 -9.93 29.08 5.89
N LEU A 224 -9.67 28.46 4.74
CA LEU A 224 -8.46 28.73 3.97
C LEU A 224 -8.60 30.01 3.15
N ARG A 225 -7.52 30.80 3.09
CA ARG A 225 -7.49 32.06 2.32
C ARG A 225 -6.86 31.83 0.96
N SER A 226 -7.37 32.52 -0.07
CA SER A 226 -6.75 32.50 -1.40
C SER A 226 -5.25 32.86 -1.32
N GLY A 227 -4.41 32.13 -2.06
CA GLY A 227 -2.95 32.33 -2.04
C GLY A 227 -2.21 31.60 -0.90
N GLN A 228 -2.94 31.02 0.06
CA GLN A 228 -2.35 30.28 1.18
C GLN A 228 -1.66 29.00 0.70
N ASN A 229 -0.40 28.82 1.10
CA ASN A 229 0.34 27.58 0.86
C ASN A 229 -0.32 26.41 1.61
N ILE A 230 -0.66 25.36 0.87
CA ILE A 230 -1.30 24.15 1.40
C ILE A 230 -0.48 22.88 1.25
N ASN A 231 0.81 22.97 0.88
CA ASN A 231 1.67 21.80 0.66
C ASN A 231 1.66 20.82 1.84
N LYS A 232 1.74 21.36 3.05
CA LYS A 232 1.80 20.58 4.31
C LYS A 232 0.51 20.58 5.11
N THR A 233 -0.51 21.34 4.67
CA THR A 233 -1.74 21.55 5.45
C THR A 233 -2.50 20.26 5.72
N TYR A 234 -2.32 19.25 4.88
CA TYR A 234 -3.02 17.97 4.93
C TYR A 234 -2.13 16.79 5.31
N GLU A 235 -0.90 17.04 5.79
CA GLU A 235 -0.01 15.98 6.28
C GLU A 235 -0.65 15.21 7.46
N GLY A 236 -1.40 15.89 8.33
CA GLY A 236 -2.14 15.27 9.44
C GLY A 236 -3.33 14.37 9.05
N ILE A 237 -3.64 14.26 7.75
CA ILE A 237 -4.56 13.26 7.19
C ILE A 237 -3.88 12.38 6.13
N GLY A 238 -2.55 12.47 6.05
CA GLY A 238 -1.68 11.57 5.30
C GLY A 238 -1.44 11.91 3.84
N VAL A 239 -1.55 13.18 3.45
CA VAL A 239 -1.16 13.61 2.09
C VAL A 239 -0.31 14.88 2.14
N SER A 240 0.83 14.83 1.45
CA SER A 240 1.77 15.95 1.30
C SER A 240 1.89 16.33 -0.17
N PHE A 241 1.75 17.61 -0.50
CA PHE A 241 1.77 18.13 -1.86
C PHE A 241 3.07 18.88 -2.17
N MET A 242 3.40 18.91 -3.45
CA MET A 242 4.56 19.60 -4.00
C MET A 242 4.26 20.08 -5.43
N SER A 243 4.62 21.32 -5.76
CA SER A 243 4.64 21.75 -7.15
C SER A 243 5.91 21.26 -7.84
N LEU A 244 5.80 20.74 -9.06
CA LEU A 244 6.98 20.38 -9.85
C LEU A 244 7.59 21.59 -10.59
N ARG A 245 6.94 22.77 -10.52
CA ARG A 245 7.51 24.02 -11.04
C ARG A 245 8.48 24.62 -10.02
N PRO A 246 9.68 25.09 -10.44
CA PRO A 246 10.61 25.77 -9.56
C PRO A 246 9.98 27.00 -8.89
N ASN A 247 10.26 27.20 -7.59
CA ASN A 247 9.76 28.33 -6.80
C ASN A 247 8.23 28.46 -6.75
N SER A 248 7.51 27.36 -6.97
CA SER A 248 6.04 27.29 -6.89
C SER A 248 5.60 26.35 -5.77
N TYR A 249 4.35 26.48 -5.34
CA TYR A 249 3.73 25.64 -4.31
C TYR A 249 2.23 25.52 -4.57
N LEU A 250 1.58 24.54 -3.94
CA LEU A 250 0.14 24.37 -4.02
C LEU A 250 -0.55 25.41 -3.14
N THR A 251 -1.53 26.10 -3.70
CA THR A 251 -2.36 27.11 -3.05
C THR A 251 -3.84 26.86 -3.31
N VAL A 252 -4.69 27.45 -2.49
CA VAL A 252 -6.12 27.56 -2.79
C VAL A 252 -6.44 28.86 -3.54
N SER A 253 -7.45 28.78 -4.41
CA SER A 253 -8.01 29.90 -5.19
C SER A 253 -9.53 29.81 -5.18
N PRO A 254 -10.28 30.92 -5.13
CA PRO A 254 -11.75 30.94 -5.04
C PRO A 254 -12.42 30.65 -6.40
N LYS A 255 -11.81 29.78 -7.22
CA LYS A 255 -12.28 29.51 -8.57
C LYS A 255 -13.36 28.44 -8.53
N GLU A 256 -14.54 28.79 -9.04
CA GLU A 256 -15.66 27.86 -9.12
C GLU A 256 -15.38 26.77 -10.17
N ILE A 257 -15.47 25.51 -9.73
CA ILE A 257 -15.66 24.37 -10.61
C ILE A 257 -17.17 24.09 -10.63
N GLU A 258 -17.82 24.22 -11.79
CA GLU A 258 -19.27 23.97 -11.91
C GLU A 258 -19.66 22.61 -11.29
N GLY A 259 -20.71 22.60 -10.46
CA GLY A 259 -21.18 21.41 -9.74
C GLY A 259 -20.64 21.22 -8.32
N ILE A 260 -19.75 22.09 -7.84
CA ILE A 260 -19.34 22.17 -6.42
C ILE A 260 -20.08 23.34 -5.75
N GLN A 261 -20.47 23.21 -4.48
CA GLN A 261 -20.96 24.35 -3.68
C GLN A 261 -19.84 25.39 -3.53
N GLN A 262 -20.18 26.69 -3.57
CA GLN A 262 -19.27 27.83 -3.40
C GLN A 262 -18.05 27.52 -2.50
N GLY A 263 -16.82 27.65 -3.03
CA GLY A 263 -15.63 27.16 -2.33
C GLY A 263 -14.28 27.51 -2.95
N ASN A 264 -13.23 27.03 -2.32
CA ASN A 264 -11.82 27.17 -2.72
C ASN A 264 -11.36 25.90 -3.44
N SER A 265 -10.67 26.01 -4.57
CA SER A 265 -10.03 24.87 -5.25
C SER A 265 -8.50 24.97 -5.25
N ALA A 266 -7.82 23.82 -5.34
CA ALA A 266 -6.37 23.72 -5.30
C ALA A 266 -5.70 23.96 -6.66
N THR A 267 -4.61 24.73 -6.66
CA THR A 267 -3.89 25.25 -7.85
C THR A 267 -2.42 25.54 -7.53
N ASN A 268 -1.55 25.69 -8.54
CA ASN A 268 -0.20 26.24 -8.31
C ASN A 268 -0.25 27.73 -7.97
N HIS A 269 0.66 28.21 -7.12
CA HIS A 269 0.76 29.64 -6.77
C HIS A 269 1.36 30.47 -7.90
N ARG A 270 2.40 29.95 -8.58
CA ARG A 270 3.08 30.66 -9.67
C ARG A 270 3.59 29.71 -10.76
N PRO A 271 3.21 29.91 -12.03
CA PRO A 271 2.03 30.67 -12.47
C PRO A 271 0.73 30.02 -11.94
N LEU A 272 -0.29 30.84 -11.72
CA LEU A 272 -1.59 30.36 -11.26
C LEU A 272 -2.21 29.44 -12.32
N PHE A 273 -2.81 28.34 -11.86
CA PHE A 273 -3.49 27.32 -12.69
C PHE A 273 -2.62 26.52 -13.65
N GLU A 274 -1.33 26.81 -13.86
CA GLU A 274 -0.50 26.01 -14.78
C GLU A 274 0.53 25.14 -14.05
N GLY A 275 1.05 24.14 -14.76
CA GLY A 275 2.16 23.31 -14.31
C GLY A 275 1.72 22.10 -13.50
N ALA A 276 2.66 21.19 -13.26
CA ALA A 276 2.36 19.91 -12.65
C ALA A 276 2.38 19.96 -11.11
N ILE A 277 1.45 19.23 -10.50
CA ILE A 277 1.36 19.05 -9.05
C ILE A 277 1.66 17.59 -8.76
N SER A 278 2.52 17.33 -7.77
CA SER A 278 2.80 16.00 -7.25
C SER A 278 2.34 15.92 -5.80
N ALA A 279 1.86 14.76 -5.41
CA ALA A 279 1.54 14.47 -4.02
C ALA A 279 1.93 13.04 -3.67
N ARG A 280 2.21 12.81 -2.39
CA ARG A 280 2.51 11.49 -1.83
C ARG A 280 1.67 11.23 -0.60
N PHE A 281 1.39 9.96 -0.33
CA PHE A 281 0.74 9.55 0.91
C PHE A 281 1.78 9.33 2.00
N CYS A 282 1.54 9.86 3.19
CA CYS A 282 2.48 9.82 4.30
C CYS A 282 1.80 9.45 5.62
N ASN A 283 2.60 9.07 6.62
CA ASN A 283 2.07 8.83 7.96
C ASN A 283 1.63 10.18 8.57
N PRO A 284 0.40 10.29 9.11
CA PRO A 284 -0.08 11.50 9.78
C PRO A 284 0.78 11.94 10.98
N ASP A 285 1.37 10.98 11.69
CA ASP A 285 2.19 11.23 12.88
C ASP A 285 3.66 11.51 12.54
N ASP A 286 4.14 10.97 11.42
CA ASP A 286 5.48 11.23 10.87
C ASP A 286 5.42 11.37 9.33
N PRO A 287 5.34 12.60 8.80
CA PRO A 287 5.24 12.81 7.37
C PRO A 287 6.43 12.27 6.56
N THR A 288 7.56 11.93 7.19
CA THR A 288 8.71 11.34 6.47
C THR A 288 8.46 9.90 6.04
N GLU A 289 7.61 9.16 6.77
CA GLU A 289 7.23 7.80 6.42
C GLU A 289 6.20 7.79 5.29
N ASN A 290 6.41 6.92 4.30
CA ASN A 290 5.45 6.74 3.21
C ASN A 290 4.30 5.81 3.63
N ARG A 291 3.13 6.11 3.11
CA ARG A 291 1.93 5.27 3.19
C ARG A 291 1.41 5.01 1.78
N ALA A 292 0.39 4.18 1.67
CA ALA A 292 -0.26 3.91 0.40
C ALA A 292 -1.78 3.89 0.53
N VAL A 293 -2.45 4.02 -0.60
CA VAL A 293 -3.92 3.94 -0.71
C VAL A 293 -4.29 3.01 -1.84
N SER A 294 -5.49 2.44 -1.81
CA SER A 294 -6.02 1.64 -2.93
C SER A 294 -6.78 2.46 -3.96
N PHE A 295 -7.23 3.66 -3.60
CA PHE A 295 -8.02 4.54 -4.44
C PHE A 295 -7.57 5.99 -4.28
N ILE A 296 -7.53 6.71 -5.40
CA ILE A 296 -7.38 8.17 -5.46
C ILE A 296 -8.31 8.70 -6.54
N GLY A 297 -8.98 9.81 -6.26
CA GLY A 297 -9.75 10.53 -7.27
C GLY A 297 -9.92 11.99 -6.90
N LEU A 298 -10.27 12.80 -7.88
CA LEU A 298 -10.43 14.24 -7.73
C LEU A 298 -11.32 14.79 -8.82
N ARG A 299 -11.91 15.94 -8.54
CA ARG A 299 -12.67 16.71 -9.53
C ARG A 299 -11.75 17.75 -10.16
N VAL A 300 -11.62 17.73 -11.48
CA VAL A 300 -10.91 18.74 -12.25
C VAL A 300 -11.92 19.68 -12.91
N GLY A 301 -11.64 20.97 -12.87
CA GLY A 301 -12.47 22.00 -13.51
C GLY A 301 -11.77 22.66 -14.70
N LEU A 302 -12.59 23.17 -15.63
CA LEU A 302 -12.20 23.94 -16.81
C LEU A 302 -11.26 23.17 -17.75
N VAL A 303 -11.68 21.96 -18.09
CA VAL A 303 -10.89 21.03 -18.90
C VAL A 303 -11.62 20.61 -20.16
N LYS A 304 -10.86 20.32 -21.21
CA LYS A 304 -11.25 19.65 -22.44
C LYS A 304 -10.89 18.17 -22.37
N PRO A 305 -11.43 17.34 -23.28
CA PRO A 305 -10.96 15.97 -23.46
C PRO A 305 -9.44 15.93 -23.69
N GLY A 306 -8.73 15.12 -22.90
CA GLY A 306 -7.27 14.99 -22.91
C GLY A 306 -6.51 16.15 -22.26
N GLY A 307 -7.19 17.16 -21.74
CA GLY A 307 -6.60 18.38 -21.21
C GLY A 307 -5.91 18.23 -19.84
N THR A 308 -6.37 17.31 -18.98
CA THR A 308 -5.71 17.02 -17.70
C THR A 308 -5.61 15.51 -17.47
N THR A 309 -4.47 15.08 -16.94
CA THR A 309 -4.17 13.69 -16.60
C THR A 309 -3.82 13.55 -15.13
N LEU A 310 -4.54 12.66 -14.43
CA LEU A 310 -4.15 12.11 -13.13
C LEU A 310 -3.28 10.87 -13.38
N THR A 311 -2.06 10.90 -12.87
CA THR A 311 -1.13 9.75 -12.91
C THR A 311 -0.91 9.23 -11.49
N ALA A 312 -1.30 7.99 -11.22
CA ALA A 312 -1.00 7.28 -9.99
C ALA A 312 0.26 6.41 -10.16
N PHE A 313 1.06 6.30 -9.11
CA PHE A 313 2.24 5.43 -9.06
C PHE A 313 2.04 4.39 -7.97
N ASP A 314 2.10 3.12 -8.36
CA ASP A 314 1.99 2.01 -7.41
C ASP A 314 3.26 1.85 -6.56
N SER A 315 3.23 0.93 -5.60
CA SER A 315 4.37 0.59 -4.74
C SER A 315 5.60 0.09 -5.50
N ASN A 316 5.42 -0.39 -6.73
CA ASN A 316 6.47 -0.86 -7.63
C ASN A 316 6.90 0.23 -8.63
N ASN A 317 6.41 1.46 -8.46
CA ASN A 317 6.64 2.61 -9.32
C ASN A 317 6.10 2.46 -10.76
N HIS A 318 5.18 1.52 -11.00
CA HIS A 318 4.41 1.50 -12.24
C HIS A 318 3.41 2.65 -12.26
N LYS A 319 3.25 3.26 -13.44
CA LYS A 319 2.34 4.38 -13.64
C LYS A 319 1.00 3.91 -14.21
N VAL A 320 -0.08 4.48 -13.70
CA VAL A 320 -1.45 4.34 -14.23
C VAL A 320 -2.00 5.74 -14.48
N GLU A 321 -2.60 5.96 -15.64
CA GLU A 321 -3.03 7.29 -16.09
C GLU A 321 -4.53 7.31 -16.35
N ALA A 322 -5.20 8.36 -15.87
CA ALA A 322 -6.59 8.67 -16.16
C ALA A 322 -6.69 10.11 -16.66
N SER A 323 -7.17 10.30 -17.89
CA SER A 323 -7.30 11.62 -18.52
C SER A 323 -8.75 12.06 -18.59
N THR A 324 -8.98 13.36 -18.64
CA THR A 324 -10.29 13.95 -18.93
C THR A 324 -10.80 13.48 -20.29
N ILE A 325 -12.10 13.20 -20.42
CA ILE A 325 -12.74 12.72 -21.65
C ILE A 325 -13.89 13.61 -22.12
N ARG A 326 -14.27 14.61 -21.33
CA ARG A 326 -15.34 15.56 -21.64
C ARG A 326 -14.92 16.99 -21.33
N GLU A 327 -15.64 17.94 -21.91
CA GLU A 327 -15.46 19.36 -21.63
C GLU A 327 -16.11 19.79 -20.29
N GLY A 328 -15.60 20.88 -19.71
CA GLY A 328 -16.15 21.51 -18.51
C GLY A 328 -15.51 20.99 -17.24
N ASN A 329 -16.28 20.23 -16.43
CA ASN A 329 -15.79 19.62 -15.19
C ASN A 329 -15.94 18.09 -15.23
N GLN A 330 -14.99 17.40 -14.62
CA GLN A 330 -14.99 15.94 -14.59
C GLN A 330 -14.34 15.41 -13.31
N PHE A 331 -14.95 14.38 -12.74
CA PHE A 331 -14.30 13.54 -11.75
C PHE A 331 -13.41 12.50 -12.45
N ILE A 332 -12.16 12.38 -12.02
CA ILE A 332 -11.25 11.32 -12.48
C ILE A 332 -10.69 10.60 -11.27
N GLY A 333 -10.80 9.28 -11.27
CA GLY A 333 -10.32 8.43 -10.19
C GLY A 333 -9.69 7.13 -10.69
N ILE A 334 -8.78 6.59 -9.89
CA ILE A 334 -8.05 5.36 -10.14
C ILE A 334 -8.21 4.47 -8.91
N LEU A 335 -8.85 3.32 -9.10
CA LEU A 335 -8.85 2.21 -8.15
C LEU A 335 -7.79 1.19 -8.60
N SER A 336 -6.91 0.78 -7.69
CA SER A 336 -5.80 -0.12 -7.99
C SER A 336 -5.75 -1.28 -7.01
N LYS A 337 -5.46 -2.49 -7.52
CA LYS A 337 -5.14 -3.65 -6.69
C LYS A 337 -3.80 -3.50 -5.98
N THR A 338 -2.82 -2.91 -6.66
CA THR A 338 -1.51 -2.59 -6.09
C THR A 338 -1.59 -1.25 -5.36
N PRO A 339 -1.09 -1.13 -4.11
CA PRO A 339 -1.17 0.12 -3.36
C PRO A 339 -0.50 1.29 -4.09
N ILE A 340 -1.19 2.43 -4.14
CA ILE A 340 -0.73 3.70 -4.75
C ILE A 340 0.02 4.51 -3.69
N THR A 341 1.26 4.89 -3.97
CA THR A 341 2.14 5.60 -3.02
C THR A 341 2.21 7.10 -3.26
N ARG A 342 2.07 7.51 -4.53
CA ARG A 342 2.12 8.91 -4.94
C ARG A 342 1.33 9.11 -6.23
N PHE A 343 1.00 10.37 -6.52
CA PHE A 343 0.34 10.75 -7.76
C PHE A 343 0.83 12.09 -8.29
N THR A 344 0.55 12.36 -9.56
CA THR A 344 0.75 13.65 -10.20
C THR A 344 -0.47 14.07 -10.98
N ILE A 345 -0.73 15.36 -11.04
CA ILE A 345 -1.77 15.97 -11.87
C ILE A 345 -1.06 16.88 -12.87
N ASN A 346 -1.24 16.59 -14.15
CA ASN A 346 -0.57 17.28 -15.25
C ASN A 346 -1.58 17.84 -16.23
N ALA A 347 -1.43 19.11 -16.60
CA ALA A 347 -2.11 19.68 -17.76
C ALA A 347 -1.40 19.25 -19.04
N ASN A 348 -2.16 18.94 -20.09
CA ASN A 348 -1.62 18.79 -21.43
C ASN A 348 -1.57 20.17 -22.08
N SER A 349 -0.37 20.78 -22.12
CA SER A 349 -0.17 22.14 -22.61
C SER A 349 -0.63 22.39 -24.04
N ASP A 350 -0.75 21.34 -24.85
CA ASP A 350 -1.21 21.43 -26.24
C ASP A 350 -2.74 21.58 -26.34
N ILE A 351 -3.47 21.23 -25.27
CA ILE A 351 -4.94 21.24 -25.20
C ILE A 351 -5.42 22.28 -24.18
N ASP A 352 -4.97 22.13 -22.94
CA ASP A 352 -5.25 23.02 -21.81
C ASP A 352 -3.96 23.30 -21.03
N THR A 353 -3.55 24.57 -21.02
CA THR A 353 -2.39 25.01 -20.24
C THR A 353 -2.69 25.15 -18.74
N THR A 354 -3.98 25.22 -18.39
CA THR A 354 -4.45 25.54 -17.04
C THR A 354 -5.42 24.50 -16.49
N PHE A 355 -5.34 24.21 -15.19
CA PHE A 355 -6.34 23.45 -14.45
C PHE A 355 -6.47 23.92 -13.00
N SER A 356 -7.59 23.58 -12.38
CA SER A 356 -7.79 23.58 -10.94
C SER A 356 -8.47 22.28 -10.54
N PHE A 357 -8.20 21.80 -9.33
CA PHE A 357 -8.86 20.60 -8.83
C PHE A 357 -9.39 20.78 -7.42
N ASP A 358 -10.37 19.95 -7.09
CA ASP A 358 -11.08 19.96 -5.83
C ASP A 358 -11.57 18.54 -5.49
N ASP A 359 -12.20 18.37 -4.33
CA ASP A 359 -12.78 17.12 -3.88
C ASP A 359 -11.79 15.96 -4.03
N LEU A 360 -10.58 16.11 -3.48
CA LEU A 360 -9.59 15.03 -3.46
C LEU A 360 -10.09 13.93 -2.54
N ILE A 361 -10.34 12.75 -3.09
CA ILE A 361 -10.87 11.58 -2.40
C ILE A 361 -9.83 10.47 -2.44
N PHE A 362 -9.48 9.89 -1.30
CA PHE A 362 -8.62 8.71 -1.22
C PHE A 362 -9.07 7.75 -0.12
N THR A 363 -8.69 6.48 -0.23
CA THR A 363 -8.98 5.50 0.83
C THR A 363 -8.12 5.69 2.07
N ASP A 364 -8.49 5.03 3.16
CA ASP A 364 -7.66 4.94 4.35
C ASP A 364 -6.22 4.53 4.01
N LEU A 365 -5.28 5.16 4.72
CA LEU A 365 -3.86 4.90 4.58
C LEU A 365 -3.54 3.46 4.99
N GLN A 366 -2.71 2.81 4.19
CA GLN A 366 -2.20 1.46 4.39
C GLN A 366 -0.68 1.55 4.57
N ASN A 367 -0.11 0.77 5.48
CA ASN A 367 1.34 0.55 5.41
C ASN A 367 1.64 -0.36 4.23
N LEU A 368 2.65 -0.01 3.44
CA LEU A 368 3.13 -0.86 2.34
C LEU A 368 3.49 -2.27 2.85
N ASN A 369 3.92 -2.36 4.10
CA ASN A 369 4.36 -3.57 4.79
C ASN A 369 3.46 -3.93 6.00
N GLU A 370 2.18 -3.51 6.05
CA GLU A 370 1.25 -3.90 7.13
C GLU A 370 0.93 -5.40 7.05
N ALA A 371 1.85 -6.19 7.56
CA ALA A 371 1.63 -7.54 8.04
C ALA A 371 2.15 -7.56 9.46
N ASN A 372 1.37 -8.13 10.38
CA ASN A 372 1.88 -8.51 11.69
C ASN A 372 2.78 -9.73 11.52
N GLY A 373 4.00 -9.51 11.01
CA GLY A 373 4.95 -10.56 10.63
C GLY A 373 5.33 -10.52 9.15
N ALA A 374 5.33 -11.68 8.51
CA ALA A 374 5.66 -11.88 7.11
C ALA A 374 4.40 -11.88 6.24
N LEU A 375 4.47 -11.26 5.07
CA LEU A 375 3.39 -11.19 4.10
C LEU A 375 3.56 -12.26 3.01
N LEU A 376 2.65 -13.22 2.97
CA LEU A 376 2.54 -14.20 1.90
C LEU A 376 1.61 -13.68 0.80
N THR A 377 2.09 -13.63 -0.44
CA THR A 377 1.29 -13.24 -1.61
C THR A 377 1.09 -14.44 -2.53
N LEU A 378 -0.16 -14.70 -2.92
CA LEU A 378 -0.53 -15.77 -3.84
C LEU A 378 -0.73 -15.23 -5.26
N LYS A 379 -0.59 -16.11 -6.27
CA LYS A 379 -0.74 -15.78 -7.69
C LYS A 379 -2.16 -15.35 -8.08
N ASN A 380 -3.16 -15.68 -7.28
CA ASN A 380 -4.54 -15.19 -7.46
C ASN A 380 -4.75 -13.76 -6.89
N GLY A 381 -3.75 -13.20 -6.22
CA GLY A 381 -3.79 -11.87 -5.60
C GLY A 381 -4.12 -11.86 -4.10
N ASP A 382 -4.40 -13.01 -3.49
CA ASP A 382 -4.61 -13.09 -2.04
C ASP A 382 -3.30 -12.74 -1.30
N ARG A 383 -3.46 -12.03 -0.18
CA ARG A 383 -2.36 -11.57 0.68
C ARG A 383 -2.64 -12.02 2.11
N ILE A 384 -1.73 -12.76 2.73
CA ILE A 384 -1.93 -13.34 4.06
C ILE A 384 -0.82 -12.84 4.98
N SER A 385 -1.17 -12.16 6.06
CA SER A 385 -0.24 -11.86 7.14
C SER A 385 0.02 -13.13 7.94
N CYS A 386 1.29 -13.52 8.08
CA CYS A 386 1.72 -14.76 8.72
C CYS A 386 2.76 -14.49 9.79
N GLU A 387 2.61 -15.18 10.93
CA GLU A 387 3.62 -15.20 11.98
C GLU A 387 4.75 -16.17 11.65
N ARG A 388 4.41 -17.32 11.03
CA ARG A 388 5.35 -18.40 10.76
C ARG A 388 4.94 -19.25 9.57
N PHE A 389 5.92 -19.89 8.95
CA PHE A 389 5.74 -20.87 7.88
C PHE A 389 6.41 -22.19 8.23
N ILE A 390 5.81 -23.30 7.82
CA ILE A 390 6.42 -24.63 7.86
C ILE A 390 6.50 -25.15 6.42
N PHE A 391 7.71 -25.12 5.87
CA PHE A 391 7.98 -25.53 4.49
C PHE A 391 8.04 -27.06 4.36
N PRO A 392 7.70 -27.61 3.19
CA PRO A 392 7.84 -29.04 2.94
C PRO A 392 9.31 -29.45 2.89
N GLU A 393 9.61 -30.70 3.27
CA GLU A 393 11.00 -31.17 3.38
C GLU A 393 11.77 -31.23 2.05
N GLN A 394 11.09 -31.34 0.91
CA GLN A 394 11.74 -31.55 -0.40
C GLN A 394 11.13 -30.66 -1.49
N PHE A 395 11.74 -29.53 -1.86
CA PHE A 395 11.19 -28.51 -2.76
C PHE A 395 10.73 -28.93 -4.18
N ASN A 396 10.95 -30.19 -4.60
CA ASN A 396 10.97 -30.60 -6.01
C ASN A 396 9.75 -31.45 -6.46
N ARG A 397 8.61 -31.42 -5.76
CA ARG A 397 7.39 -32.15 -6.18
C ARG A 397 6.20 -31.20 -6.34
N LYS A 398 5.52 -31.28 -7.50
CA LYS A 398 4.44 -30.41 -7.98
C LYS A 398 3.18 -30.31 -7.09
N GLU A 399 3.13 -30.97 -5.94
CA GLU A 399 1.94 -31.09 -5.09
C GLU A 399 2.21 -30.84 -3.59
N GLN A 400 3.33 -30.22 -3.24
CA GLN A 400 3.62 -29.94 -1.84
C GLN A 400 2.93 -28.68 -1.33
N ASN A 401 2.58 -28.73 -0.05
CA ASN A 401 1.94 -27.63 0.65
C ASN A 401 2.92 -26.96 1.61
N LEU A 402 2.98 -25.65 1.55
CA LEU A 402 3.41 -24.79 2.64
C LEU A 402 2.31 -24.78 3.70
N ILE A 403 2.68 -24.98 4.95
CA ILE A 403 1.79 -24.69 6.06
C ILE A 403 2.05 -23.24 6.48
N ALA A 404 1.07 -22.38 6.26
CA ALA A 404 1.11 -21.00 6.74
C ALA A 404 0.35 -20.89 8.07
N LEU A 405 0.93 -20.16 9.03
CA LEU A 405 0.32 -19.82 10.31
C LEU A 405 0.01 -18.32 10.29
N PRO A 406 -1.23 -17.93 9.93
CA PRO A 406 -1.65 -16.55 9.84
C PRO A 406 -1.63 -15.86 11.19
N SER A 407 -1.40 -14.54 11.19
CA SER A 407 -1.39 -13.72 12.40
C SER A 407 -2.77 -13.61 13.04
N THR A 408 -3.83 -13.55 12.21
CA THR A 408 -5.19 -13.65 12.71
C THR A 408 -5.59 -15.09 13.05
N LYS A 409 -5.99 -15.29 14.31
CA LYS A 409 -6.49 -16.59 14.80
C LYS A 409 -7.73 -17.09 14.05
N SER A 410 -8.50 -16.21 13.40
CA SER A 410 -9.74 -16.58 12.69
C SER A 410 -9.51 -17.44 11.45
N LEU A 411 -8.30 -17.44 10.90
CA LEU A 411 -7.95 -18.21 9.70
C LEU A 411 -7.50 -19.64 10.01
N GLY A 412 -7.06 -19.90 11.25
CA GLY A 412 -6.42 -21.17 11.60
C GLY A 412 -5.18 -21.47 10.74
N LYS A 413 -4.75 -22.73 10.72
CA LYS A 413 -3.60 -23.18 9.93
C LYS A 413 -3.98 -23.35 8.46
N LEU A 414 -3.25 -22.76 7.51
CA LEU A 414 -3.57 -22.88 6.08
C LEU A 414 -2.63 -23.85 5.37
N ASN A 415 -3.16 -24.71 4.49
CA ASN A 415 -2.38 -25.63 3.66
C ASN A 415 -2.35 -25.10 2.20
N ILE A 416 -1.26 -24.41 1.85
CA ILE A 416 -1.14 -23.65 0.60
C ILE A 416 -0.20 -24.39 -0.36
N LYS A 417 -0.67 -24.68 -1.57
CA LYS A 417 0.17 -25.33 -2.59
C LYS A 417 1.33 -24.42 -2.98
N MET A 418 2.56 -24.92 -2.96
CA MET A 418 3.77 -24.14 -3.28
C MET A 418 3.68 -23.43 -4.63
N ASN A 419 3.08 -24.07 -5.65
CA ASN A 419 2.97 -23.49 -7.00
C ASN A 419 2.01 -22.28 -7.10
N SER A 420 1.14 -22.09 -6.10
CA SER A 420 0.21 -20.96 -6.01
C SER A 420 0.81 -19.73 -5.34
N ILE A 421 1.98 -19.87 -4.71
CA ILE A 421 2.69 -18.79 -4.05
C ILE A 421 3.39 -17.94 -5.12
N LEU A 422 3.30 -16.62 -4.98
CA LEU A 422 4.04 -15.65 -5.77
C LEU A 422 5.28 -15.18 -5.01
N SER A 423 5.11 -14.75 -3.77
CA SER A 423 6.22 -14.27 -2.94
C SER A 423 5.92 -14.33 -1.44
N ILE A 424 6.99 -14.27 -0.63
CA ILE A 424 6.96 -14.07 0.81
C ILE A 424 7.86 -12.87 1.12
N HIS A 425 7.32 -11.86 1.80
CA HIS A 425 8.05 -10.64 2.19
C HIS A 425 8.06 -10.45 3.69
N ASN A 426 9.22 -10.11 4.25
CA ASN A 426 9.36 -9.70 5.64
C ASN A 426 9.26 -8.17 5.74
N SER A 427 8.58 -7.69 6.78
CA SER A 427 8.20 -6.28 6.95
C SER A 427 9.37 -5.32 7.24
N GLU A 428 10.53 -5.84 7.65
CA GLU A 428 11.72 -5.04 7.92
C GLU A 428 12.58 -4.83 6.66
N LEU A 429 12.46 -3.66 6.05
CA LEU A 429 13.55 -3.06 5.27
C LEU A 429 14.26 -2.08 6.18
N LYS A 430 15.42 -2.46 6.70
CA LYS A 430 16.43 -1.44 7.03
C LYS A 430 16.95 -0.91 5.70
N ASP A 431 17.08 0.41 5.57
CA ASP A 431 17.65 1.00 4.36
C ASP A 431 18.96 0.26 4.03
N PRO A 432 19.04 -0.42 2.86
CA PRO A 432 20.26 -1.08 2.48
C PRO A 432 21.29 0.03 2.32
N ASP A 433 22.32 0.02 3.18
CA ASP A 433 23.48 0.92 3.14
C ASP A 433 23.41 2.21 3.97
N GLN A 434 22.70 2.25 5.12
CA GLN A 434 22.95 3.27 6.16
C GLN A 434 24.24 2.97 6.97
N ASN A 435 25.39 3.07 6.29
CA ASN A 435 26.79 3.16 6.79
C ASN A 435 27.46 1.91 7.45
N LEU A 436 28.69 1.57 6.98
CA LEU A 436 29.96 1.71 7.77
C LEU A 436 31.22 1.05 7.16
N ILE A 437 31.18 0.20 6.12
CA ILE A 437 32.40 -0.44 5.56
C ILE A 437 32.42 -0.40 4.01
N PRO A 438 33.47 0.16 3.38
CA PRO A 438 33.67 0.10 1.94
C PRO A 438 33.65 -1.34 1.43
N HIS A 439 32.83 -1.60 0.43
CA HIS A 439 32.71 -2.91 -0.20
C HIS A 439 32.48 -2.76 -1.70
N LEU A 440 32.54 -3.88 -2.41
CA LEU A 440 32.15 -3.96 -3.81
C LEU A 440 30.83 -4.70 -3.92
N TRP A 441 30.11 -4.39 -4.99
CA TRP A 441 28.96 -5.14 -5.45
C TRP A 441 29.31 -5.79 -6.77
N CYS A 442 28.95 -7.06 -6.95
CA CYS A 442 29.07 -7.74 -8.23
C CYS A 442 27.72 -8.27 -8.71
N LEU A 443 27.43 -8.10 -9.99
CA LEU A 443 26.31 -8.71 -10.71
C LEU A 443 26.85 -9.92 -11.48
N LEU A 444 26.27 -11.10 -11.23
CA LEU A 444 26.60 -12.32 -11.96
C LEU A 444 25.76 -12.45 -13.24
N ASN A 445 26.20 -13.32 -14.15
CA ASN A 445 25.47 -13.62 -15.38
C ASN A 445 24.07 -14.24 -15.14
N ASP A 446 23.85 -14.89 -14.00
CA ASP A 446 22.54 -15.43 -13.61
C ASP A 446 21.60 -14.37 -12.99
N GLY A 447 22.04 -13.12 -12.89
CA GLY A 447 21.30 -12.01 -12.30
C GLY A 447 21.52 -11.81 -10.80
N SER A 448 22.25 -12.70 -10.13
CA SER A 448 22.55 -12.55 -8.70
C SER A 448 23.41 -11.32 -8.43
N ILE A 449 23.10 -10.59 -7.36
CA ILE A 449 23.85 -9.44 -6.86
C ILE A 449 24.45 -9.83 -5.52
N LEU A 450 25.78 -9.87 -5.44
CA LEU A 450 26.49 -10.27 -4.23
C LEU A 450 27.38 -9.14 -3.72
N LYS A 451 27.51 -9.10 -2.39
CA LYS A 451 28.42 -8.19 -1.70
C LYS A 451 29.80 -8.82 -1.65
N VAL A 452 30.83 -8.03 -1.87
CA VAL A 452 32.23 -8.47 -1.94
C VAL A 452 33.06 -7.67 -0.95
N LYS A 453 33.75 -8.38 -0.05
CA LYS A 453 34.76 -7.83 0.84
C LYS A 453 36.09 -7.75 0.09
N TYR A 454 36.82 -6.66 0.30
CA TYR A 454 38.17 -6.49 -0.20
C TYR A 454 39.03 -5.81 0.87
N THR A 455 40.31 -6.18 0.91
CA THR A 455 41.35 -5.49 1.69
C THR A 455 42.63 -5.52 0.86
N PRO A 456 43.58 -4.58 1.05
CA PRO A 456 44.84 -4.57 0.30
C PRO A 456 45.65 -5.89 0.40
N GLU A 457 45.42 -6.66 1.47
CA GLU A 457 46.16 -7.88 1.79
C GLU A 457 45.49 -9.16 1.27
N ILE A 458 44.19 -9.12 0.97
CA ILE A 458 43.40 -10.32 0.65
C ILE A 458 42.64 -10.10 -0.66
N SER A 459 42.76 -11.07 -1.57
CA SER A 459 42.01 -11.12 -2.83
C SER A 459 40.51 -10.89 -2.60
N PRO A 460 39.81 -10.08 -3.42
CA PRO A 460 38.40 -9.80 -3.23
C PRO A 460 37.55 -11.06 -3.24
N ARG A 461 36.70 -11.21 -2.22
CA ARG A 461 35.84 -12.39 -2.04
C ARG A 461 34.42 -12.00 -1.69
N THR A 462 33.44 -12.79 -2.12
CA THR A 462 32.04 -12.58 -1.73
C THR A 462 31.85 -12.75 -0.22
N TYR A 463 30.91 -12.02 0.36
CA TYR A 463 30.49 -12.25 1.76
C TYR A 463 29.83 -13.62 1.89
N LEU A 464 28.89 -13.92 0.99
CA LEU A 464 28.23 -15.23 0.92
C LEU A 464 29.11 -16.25 0.20
N GLY A 465 29.38 -17.40 0.81
CA GLY A 465 30.14 -18.49 0.22
C GLY A 465 31.67 -18.29 0.12
N ASN A 466 32.18 -17.06 0.31
CA ASN A 466 33.61 -16.71 0.30
C ASN A 466 34.34 -17.02 -1.03
N PHE A 467 33.65 -16.81 -2.16
CA PHE A 467 34.18 -17.07 -3.51
C PHE A 467 35.20 -16.01 -3.92
N PRO A 468 36.35 -16.41 -4.47
CA PRO A 468 37.24 -15.48 -5.18
C PRO A 468 36.48 -14.81 -6.33
N LEU A 469 36.53 -13.48 -6.39
CA LEU A 469 35.78 -12.71 -7.37
C LEU A 469 36.13 -13.09 -8.83
N LEU A 470 37.37 -13.49 -9.08
CA LEU A 470 37.88 -13.91 -10.39
C LEU A 470 37.33 -15.26 -10.88
N GLU A 471 36.80 -16.10 -9.99
CA GLU A 471 36.23 -17.41 -10.35
C GLU A 471 34.75 -17.30 -10.74
N LEU A 472 34.15 -16.12 -10.57
CA LEU A 472 32.73 -15.87 -10.83
C LEU A 472 32.51 -15.44 -12.27
N LYS A 473 31.37 -15.86 -12.84
CA LYS A 473 30.90 -15.36 -14.14
C LYS A 473 30.26 -13.98 -13.97
N LEU A 474 31.09 -12.94 -14.02
CA LEU A 474 30.70 -11.55 -13.78
C LEU A 474 30.05 -10.90 -15.00
N ASN A 475 29.01 -10.12 -14.75
CA ASN A 475 28.36 -9.24 -15.71
C ASN A 475 28.66 -7.76 -15.41
N ALA A 476 28.66 -7.36 -14.13
CA ALA A 476 29.05 -6.01 -13.71
C ALA A 476 29.70 -5.96 -12.32
N LEU A 477 30.43 -4.88 -12.03
CA LEU A 477 31.08 -4.60 -10.73
C LEU A 477 30.99 -3.11 -10.40
N TRP A 478 30.68 -2.74 -9.15
CA TRP A 478 30.65 -1.33 -8.72
C TRP A 478 30.97 -1.17 -7.22
N ALA A 479 31.31 0.05 -6.81
CA ALA A 479 31.64 0.37 -5.42
C ALA A 479 30.40 0.66 -4.56
N SER A 480 30.49 0.37 -3.26
CA SER A 480 29.50 0.77 -2.24
C SER A 480 29.20 2.27 -2.26
N GLY A 481 27.97 2.67 -1.90
CA GLY A 481 27.52 4.07 -1.98
C GLY A 481 27.27 4.60 -3.40
N LYS A 482 27.40 3.75 -4.43
CA LYS A 482 27.01 4.06 -5.82
C LYS A 482 25.89 3.13 -6.27
N LYS A 483 24.96 3.63 -7.09
CA LYS A 483 23.97 2.80 -7.79
C LYS A 483 24.57 2.24 -9.07
N LEU A 484 24.15 1.04 -9.46
CA LEU A 484 24.50 0.47 -10.76
C LEU A 484 23.86 1.33 -11.87
N ASN A 485 24.69 1.96 -12.70
CA ASN A 485 24.19 2.75 -13.83
C ASN A 485 23.81 1.83 -15.00
N ALA A 486 22.60 2.02 -15.51
CA ALA A 486 22.02 1.21 -16.57
C ALA A 486 22.81 1.34 -17.90
N HIS A 487 22.73 0.29 -18.71
CA HIS A 487 23.54 0.08 -19.91
C HIS A 487 23.39 1.17 -21.00
N ASN A 488 22.41 2.08 -20.94
CA ASN A 488 22.08 2.98 -22.06
C ASN A 488 21.77 4.45 -21.69
N ASN A 489 22.41 5.05 -20.68
CA ASN A 489 22.28 6.50 -20.50
C ASN A 489 23.20 7.24 -21.50
N ALA A 490 22.65 7.67 -22.64
CA ALA A 490 23.35 8.54 -23.58
C ALA A 490 23.63 9.91 -22.96
N LEU A 491 24.86 10.41 -23.13
CA LEU A 491 25.27 11.76 -22.76
C LEU A 491 24.54 12.79 -23.63
N THR A 492 23.76 13.68 -23.02
CA THR A 492 23.43 14.98 -23.61
C THR A 492 24.45 16.00 -23.08
N VAL A 493 25.51 16.24 -23.85
CA VAL A 493 26.42 17.36 -23.59
C VAL A 493 25.80 18.62 -24.20
N PRO A 494 25.51 19.68 -23.43
CA PRO A 494 25.06 20.94 -24.01
C PRO A 494 26.14 21.50 -24.93
N ASN A 495 25.77 21.98 -26.13
CA ASN A 495 26.68 22.67 -27.02
C ASN A 495 27.39 23.81 -26.27
N ASN A 496 28.72 23.81 -26.29
CA ASN A 496 29.64 24.80 -25.70
C ASN A 496 29.81 24.83 -24.17
N GLY A 497 29.63 23.70 -23.46
CA GLY A 497 30.04 23.57 -22.06
C GLY A 497 31.35 22.79 -21.89
N ALA A 498 32.36 23.37 -21.23
CA ALA A 498 33.48 22.60 -20.68
C ALA A 498 32.98 21.85 -19.41
N ALA A 499 32.72 20.56 -19.53
CA ALA A 499 32.38 19.73 -18.38
C ALA A 499 33.67 19.23 -17.71
N ILE A 500 33.89 19.59 -16.45
CA ILE A 500 34.71 18.77 -15.55
C ILE A 500 33.97 17.43 -15.42
N LEU A 501 34.37 16.45 -16.23
CA LEU A 501 33.80 15.10 -16.24
C LEU A 501 34.12 14.41 -14.91
N ILE A 502 33.32 14.65 -13.88
CA ILE A 502 33.15 13.69 -12.79
C ILE A 502 32.45 12.49 -13.44
N ARG A 503 33.23 11.52 -13.97
CA ARG A 503 32.73 10.37 -14.73
C ARG A 503 31.71 9.59 -13.90
N LYS A 504 30.43 9.86 -14.14
CA LYS A 504 29.30 9.06 -13.66
C LYS A 504 28.95 7.93 -14.64
N ASP A 505 29.62 7.84 -15.77
CA ASP A 505 29.26 6.90 -16.84
C ASP A 505 29.77 5.48 -16.59
N PRO A 506 29.04 4.44 -17.04
CA PRO A 506 29.50 3.05 -16.99
C PRO A 506 30.74 2.84 -17.88
N VAL A 507 31.67 1.98 -17.43
CA VAL A 507 32.88 1.60 -18.18
C VAL A 507 32.72 0.18 -18.71
N TYR A 508 32.98 -0.01 -20.00
CA TYR A 508 32.94 -1.33 -20.64
C TYR A 508 34.35 -1.83 -20.92
N VAL A 509 34.61 -3.09 -20.60
CA VAL A 509 35.90 -3.74 -20.81
C VAL A 509 35.72 -5.08 -21.54
N GLU A 510 36.70 -5.47 -22.35
CA GLU A 510 36.74 -6.77 -23.05
C GLU A 510 37.63 -7.79 -22.32
N SER A 511 38.64 -7.32 -21.60
CA SER A 511 39.48 -8.13 -20.71
C SER A 511 39.78 -7.36 -19.44
N PHE A 512 40.03 -8.08 -18.34
CA PHE A 512 40.30 -7.46 -17.05
C PHE A 512 41.17 -8.32 -16.14
N THR A 513 41.79 -7.66 -15.16
CA THR A 513 42.44 -8.27 -14.01
C THR A 513 41.94 -7.60 -12.74
N ILE A 514 41.82 -8.39 -11.67
CA ILE A 514 41.36 -7.94 -10.36
C ILE A 514 42.48 -8.20 -9.37
N ASN A 515 43.04 -7.12 -8.83
CA ASN A 515 44.05 -7.16 -7.78
C ASN A 515 43.37 -6.99 -6.41
N ASN A 516 44.16 -7.00 -5.34
CA ASN A 516 43.63 -6.93 -3.97
C ASN A 516 42.85 -5.63 -3.67
N ASP A 517 43.26 -4.50 -4.26
CA ASP A 517 42.69 -3.17 -4.02
C ASP A 517 42.25 -2.43 -5.29
N SER A 518 42.49 -3.03 -6.46
CA SER A 518 42.36 -2.36 -7.74
C SER A 518 41.85 -3.26 -8.85
N PHE A 519 41.23 -2.61 -9.82
CA PHE A 519 40.73 -3.18 -11.05
C PHE A 519 41.53 -2.62 -12.21
N GLU A 520 41.95 -3.48 -13.14
CA GLU A 520 42.53 -3.08 -14.41
C GLU A 520 41.77 -3.74 -15.56
N GLY A 521 41.53 -3.03 -16.65
CA GLY A 521 40.83 -3.59 -17.81
C GLY A 521 41.17 -2.91 -19.11
N THR A 522 40.95 -3.64 -20.21
CA THR A 522 41.18 -3.17 -21.57
C THR A 522 39.83 -2.95 -22.24
N ARG A 523 39.62 -1.76 -22.81
CA ARG A 523 38.43 -1.41 -23.57
C ARG A 523 38.52 -1.94 -25.00
N LYS A 524 37.39 -1.90 -25.73
CA LYS A 524 37.30 -2.27 -27.14
C LYS A 524 38.22 -1.47 -28.08
N ASP A 525 38.52 -0.22 -27.72
CA ASP A 525 39.47 0.62 -28.44
C ASP A 525 40.94 0.36 -28.04
N SER A 526 41.20 -0.75 -27.32
CA SER A 526 42.49 -1.13 -26.76
C SER A 526 43.02 -0.20 -25.65
N SER A 527 42.27 0.81 -25.23
CA SER A 527 42.69 1.66 -24.12
C SER A 527 42.61 0.92 -22.78
N GLN A 528 43.61 1.14 -21.93
CA GLN A 528 43.67 0.56 -20.59
C GLN A 528 43.05 1.50 -19.55
N VAL A 529 42.34 0.93 -18.59
CA VAL A 529 41.81 1.63 -17.43
C VAL A 529 42.27 0.96 -16.15
N LYS A 530 42.59 1.77 -15.14
CA LYS A 530 42.92 1.32 -13.79
C LYS A 530 42.11 2.11 -12.76
N TYR A 531 41.47 1.41 -11.84
CA TYR A 531 40.69 2.00 -10.77
C TYR A 531 41.02 1.36 -9.42
N VAL A 532 41.11 2.16 -8.38
CA VAL A 532 41.04 1.67 -6.99
C VAL A 532 39.57 1.42 -6.66
N PHE A 533 39.26 0.33 -5.96
CA PHE A 533 37.87 -0.10 -5.71
C PHE A 533 37.00 0.99 -5.08
N SER A 534 37.52 1.73 -4.10
CA SER A 534 36.79 2.82 -3.42
C SER A 534 36.32 3.95 -4.34
N ARG A 535 36.94 4.11 -5.52
CA ARG A 535 36.63 5.18 -6.48
C ARG A 535 36.06 4.65 -7.80
N MET A 536 35.92 3.34 -7.94
CA MET A 536 35.53 2.70 -9.19
C MET A 536 34.11 3.10 -9.65
N PRO A 537 33.89 3.41 -10.94
CA PRO A 537 32.55 3.56 -11.50
C PRO A 537 31.87 2.18 -11.64
N SER A 538 30.66 2.13 -12.21
CA SER A 538 30.09 0.85 -12.65
C SER A 538 30.89 0.31 -13.83
N ILE A 539 31.38 -0.92 -13.73
CA ILE A 539 32.10 -1.63 -14.78
C ILE A 539 31.21 -2.75 -15.32
N TRP A 540 31.13 -2.87 -16.65
CA TRP A 540 30.35 -3.90 -17.35
C TRP A 540 31.28 -4.78 -18.18
N PHE A 541 31.10 -6.10 -18.06
CA PHE A 541 31.92 -7.12 -18.72
C PHE A 541 31.23 -7.74 -19.95
N ASN A 542 29.90 -7.63 -20.04
CA ASN A 542 29.12 -8.11 -21.19
C ASN A 542 28.06 -7.09 -21.61
N LYS A 543 27.83 -6.96 -22.93
CA LYS A 543 26.79 -6.08 -23.52
C LYS A 543 25.38 -6.66 -23.45
N LYS A 544 25.23 -7.95 -23.10
CA LYS A 544 23.95 -8.64 -23.00
C LYS A 544 23.95 -9.50 -21.74
N SER A 545 23.07 -9.17 -20.80
CA SER A 545 22.61 -10.16 -19.83
C SER A 545 21.55 -11.00 -20.53
N ASP A 546 21.79 -12.29 -20.70
CA ASP A 546 20.71 -13.20 -21.07
C ASP A 546 19.64 -13.16 -19.96
N GLN A 547 18.37 -13.05 -20.33
CA GLN A 547 17.28 -13.10 -19.35
C GLN A 547 17.21 -14.51 -18.78
N TYR A 548 17.76 -14.69 -17.58
CA TYR A 548 17.69 -15.94 -16.85
C TYR A 548 16.36 -16.05 -16.09
N GLN A 549 15.63 -17.15 -16.33
CA GLN A 549 14.49 -17.52 -15.50
C GLN A 549 15.00 -18.27 -14.27
N SER A 550 15.08 -17.57 -13.13
CA SER A 550 15.28 -18.22 -11.84
C SER A 550 13.99 -18.90 -11.38
N ASN A 551 14.10 -20.06 -10.75
CA ASN A 551 12.95 -20.71 -10.14
C ASN A 551 12.56 -20.03 -8.84
N ILE A 552 13.55 -19.56 -8.08
CA ILE A 552 13.36 -18.85 -6.82
C ILE A 552 14.41 -17.76 -6.74
N SER A 553 14.05 -16.57 -6.24
CA SER A 553 15.02 -15.54 -5.86
C SER A 553 14.87 -15.13 -4.41
N LEU A 554 16.01 -14.95 -3.73
CA LEU A 554 16.07 -14.43 -2.36
C LEU A 554 16.66 -13.02 -2.40
N THR A 555 16.01 -12.07 -1.74
CA THR A 555 16.58 -10.75 -1.48
C THR A 555 16.90 -10.66 -0.01
N LEU A 556 18.14 -10.33 0.34
CA LEU A 556 18.58 -10.20 1.72
C LEU A 556 18.41 -8.76 2.22
N VAL A 557 18.32 -8.61 3.54
CA VAL A 557 18.17 -7.30 4.22
C VAL A 557 19.31 -6.34 3.90
N ASP A 558 20.52 -6.86 3.62
CA ASP A 558 21.68 -6.05 3.26
C ASP A 558 21.72 -5.63 1.76
N GLY A 559 20.72 -6.01 0.98
CA GLY A 559 20.58 -5.68 -0.45
C GLY A 559 21.15 -6.73 -1.42
N GLN A 560 21.76 -7.82 -0.94
CA GLN A 560 22.16 -8.93 -1.80
C GLN A 560 20.94 -9.62 -2.42
N LYS A 561 21.07 -10.07 -3.68
CA LYS A 561 20.04 -10.82 -4.40
C LYS A 561 20.61 -12.14 -4.91
N ILE A 562 19.98 -13.25 -4.57
CA ILE A 562 20.43 -14.60 -4.90
C ILE A 562 19.40 -15.24 -5.82
N HIS A 563 19.79 -15.51 -7.07
CA HIS A 563 18.95 -16.29 -7.98
C HIS A 563 19.30 -17.78 -7.88
N CYS A 564 18.28 -18.61 -7.73
CA CYS A 564 18.42 -20.05 -7.58
C CYS A 564 17.81 -20.79 -8.78
N SER A 565 18.64 -21.54 -9.50
CA SER A 565 18.22 -22.41 -10.62
C SER A 565 19.26 -23.49 -10.85
N LYS A 566 18.95 -24.49 -11.70
CA LYS A 566 19.92 -25.53 -12.08
C LYS A 566 21.19 -24.99 -12.75
N GLN A 567 21.15 -23.76 -13.26
CA GLN A 567 22.24 -23.12 -13.99
C GLN A 567 22.86 -21.94 -13.20
N SER A 568 22.30 -21.60 -12.04
CA SER A 568 22.79 -20.51 -11.18
C SER A 568 23.94 -20.99 -10.29
N LEU A 569 24.68 -20.05 -9.70
CA LEU A 569 25.73 -20.38 -8.71
C LEU A 569 25.16 -21.11 -7.48
N PHE A 570 23.91 -20.80 -7.14
CA PHE A 570 23.20 -21.31 -5.97
C PHE A 570 22.00 -22.17 -6.36
N SER A 571 21.74 -23.18 -5.53
CA SER A 571 20.52 -23.98 -5.57
C SER A 571 19.96 -24.12 -4.16
N ILE A 572 18.64 -24.12 -4.02
CA ILE A 572 17.98 -24.35 -2.72
C ILE A 572 17.94 -25.85 -2.46
N VAL A 573 18.54 -26.28 -1.35
CA VAL A 573 18.46 -27.66 -0.86
C VAL A 573 17.19 -27.86 -0.04
N LYS A 574 17.02 -27.00 0.97
CA LYS A 574 15.92 -27.09 1.94
C LYS A 574 15.60 -25.70 2.49
N ILE A 575 14.33 -25.49 2.79
CA ILE A 575 13.88 -24.36 3.59
C ILE A 575 13.34 -24.92 4.91
N THR A 576 13.84 -24.42 6.03
CA THR A 576 13.38 -24.78 7.38
C THR A 576 12.54 -23.64 7.95
N GLU A 577 12.11 -23.73 9.21
CA GLU A 577 11.40 -22.62 9.86
C GLU A 577 12.30 -21.42 10.16
N THR A 578 13.61 -21.63 10.23
CA THR A 578 14.57 -20.63 10.70
C THR A 578 15.65 -20.28 9.69
N HIS A 579 15.90 -21.15 8.69
CA HIS A 579 16.92 -20.90 7.69
C HIS A 579 16.54 -21.41 6.28
N VAL A 580 17.13 -20.80 5.25
CA VAL A 580 17.22 -21.36 3.91
C VAL A 580 18.61 -21.98 3.72
N ILE A 581 18.66 -23.26 3.37
CA ILE A 581 19.91 -23.99 3.09
C ILE A 581 20.15 -23.93 1.57
N LEU A 582 21.23 -23.26 1.21
CA LEU A 582 21.71 -23.12 -0.15
C LEU A 582 22.89 -24.06 -0.38
N GLN A 583 22.88 -24.76 -1.52
CA GLN A 583 24.02 -25.50 -2.04
C GLN A 583 24.64 -24.74 -3.20
N ILE A 584 25.96 -24.68 -3.16
CA ILE A 584 26.82 -24.09 -4.17
C ILE A 584 27.14 -25.16 -5.22
N ALA A 585 27.46 -24.75 -6.45
CA ALA A 585 27.90 -25.64 -7.54
C ALA A 585 29.02 -26.66 -7.18
N ASN A 586 29.83 -26.42 -6.14
CA ASN A 586 30.86 -27.34 -5.65
C ASN A 586 30.36 -28.34 -4.56
N GLY A 587 29.07 -28.37 -4.30
CA GLY A 587 28.43 -29.26 -3.32
C GLY A 587 28.41 -28.73 -1.88
N LYS A 588 29.09 -27.62 -1.58
CA LYS A 588 29.11 -27.04 -0.23
C LYS A 588 27.77 -26.38 0.10
N GLU A 589 27.26 -26.69 1.28
CA GLU A 589 26.04 -26.09 1.81
C GLU A 589 26.35 -24.94 2.77
N PHE A 590 25.50 -23.93 2.78
CA PHE A 590 25.48 -22.90 3.80
C PHE A 590 24.05 -22.45 4.09
N SER A 591 23.88 -21.87 5.28
CA SER A 591 22.58 -21.53 5.83
C SER A 591 22.41 -20.02 5.86
N VAL A 592 21.30 -19.52 5.35
CA VAL A 592 20.90 -18.11 5.44
C VAL A 592 19.72 -18.03 6.41
N PRO A 593 19.86 -17.36 7.56
CA PRO A 593 18.77 -17.14 8.51
C PRO A 593 17.58 -16.39 7.89
N PHE A 594 16.35 -16.69 8.30
CA PHE A 594 15.15 -16.04 7.76
C PHE A 594 15.05 -14.54 8.07
N ASP A 595 15.60 -14.10 9.21
CA ASP A 595 15.70 -12.70 9.61
C ASP A 595 16.67 -11.90 8.73
N GLU A 596 17.60 -12.57 8.05
CA GLU A 596 18.45 -11.94 7.03
C GLU A 596 17.79 -11.90 5.64
N ILE A 597 16.66 -12.58 5.45
CA ILE A 597 15.92 -12.62 4.18
C ILE A 597 14.81 -11.57 4.22
N HIS A 598 14.91 -10.59 3.33
CA HIS A 598 13.86 -9.60 3.12
C HIS A 598 12.71 -10.14 2.28
N SER A 599 13.01 -10.85 1.18
CA SER A 599 11.98 -11.44 0.33
C SER A 599 12.40 -12.75 -0.32
N MET A 600 11.40 -13.59 -0.62
CA MET A 600 11.52 -14.78 -1.44
C MET A 600 10.46 -14.77 -2.54
N ASP A 601 10.88 -14.83 -3.80
CA ASP A 601 10.00 -14.85 -4.97
C ASP A 601 10.02 -16.23 -5.64
N PHE A 602 8.85 -16.75 -6.05
CA PHE A 602 8.62 -18.14 -6.50
C PHE A 602 8.07 -18.28 -7.92
#